data_AF-A0A4Q3X2W1-F1
#
_entry.id   AF-A0A4Q3X2W1-F1
#
_cell.length_a   1.000
_cell.length_b   1.000
_cell.length_c   1.000
_cell.angle_alpha   90.00
_cell.angle_beta   90.00
_cell.angle_gamma   90.00
#
_symmetry.space_group_name_H-M   'P 1'
#
loop_
_entity.id
_entity.type
_entity.pdbx_description
1 polymer ?
#
loop_
_entity_poly.entity_id
_entity_poly.type
_entity_poly.pdbx_seq_one_letter_code
_entity_poly.pdbx_strand_id
1 'polypeptide(L)'
;MNGPAGIAAFLLGEGLKDPSYTQKARILFEWNKKNLYDAKTGAVLDSVDTKGKYNMWSSTYNQGTFIGLANYLGDTKNAKLASDYMKEKISHTDYRVNGHLIMPGYEYRGRNNSGLTSIGLRWVAKFMKDRKLEKDYLAWLQTNANVAWSVRRKDDLSWCLWEKPTPTHNLHSWDAINTVVALQVTPPDGTVVKIDGFLPPAKKDK
;
A
#
# COMPACT_ATOMS: atom_id res chain seq x y z
N MET A 1 11.58 -8.41 -6.60
CA MET A 1 11.35 -6.96 -6.64
C MET A 1 12.46 -6.22 -5.87
N ASN A 2 13.02 -5.13 -6.40
CA ASN A 2 14.21 -4.42 -5.84
C ASN A 2 13.94 -2.99 -5.30
N GLY A 3 12.67 -2.58 -5.20
CA GLY A 3 12.22 -1.27 -4.72
C GLY A 3 12.84 -0.80 -3.40
N PRO A 4 12.84 -1.61 -2.31
CA PRO A 4 13.44 -1.23 -1.02
C PRO A 4 14.92 -0.88 -1.12
N ALA A 5 15.70 -1.66 -1.87
CA ALA A 5 17.12 -1.39 -2.08
C ALA A 5 17.33 -0.08 -2.85
N GLY A 6 16.49 0.19 -3.86
CA GLY A 6 16.53 1.46 -4.59
C GLY A 6 16.14 2.65 -3.72
N ILE A 7 15.13 2.51 -2.87
CA ILE A 7 14.73 3.52 -1.88
C ILE A 7 15.89 3.81 -0.91
N ALA A 8 16.50 2.77 -0.35
CA ALA A 8 17.63 2.91 0.56
C ALA A 8 18.82 3.62 -0.12
N ALA A 9 19.15 3.22 -1.36
CA ALA A 9 20.19 3.88 -2.14
C ALA A 9 19.87 5.36 -2.41
N PHE A 10 18.62 5.70 -2.74
CA PHE A 10 18.24 7.11 -2.93
C PHE A 10 18.45 7.91 -1.64
N LEU A 11 17.94 7.40 -0.52
CA LEU A 11 18.04 8.07 0.78
C LEU A 11 19.50 8.20 1.27
N LEU A 12 20.34 7.20 1.02
CA LEU A 12 21.78 7.27 1.30
C LEU A 12 22.46 8.36 0.47
N GLY A 13 22.12 8.48 -0.81
CA GLY A 13 22.66 9.54 -1.66
C GLY A 13 22.28 10.94 -1.18
N GLU A 14 21.01 11.13 -0.79
CA GLU A 14 20.53 12.39 -0.23
C GLU A 14 21.18 12.72 1.12
N GLY A 15 21.35 11.73 2.00
CA GLY A 15 21.89 11.89 3.34
C GLY A 15 23.41 12.12 3.35
N LEU A 16 24.15 11.38 2.53
CA LEU A 16 25.61 11.44 2.45
C LEU A 16 26.12 12.48 1.43
N LYS A 17 25.21 13.05 0.62
CA LYS A 17 25.55 13.90 -0.53
C LYS A 17 26.48 13.21 -1.54
N ASP A 18 26.35 11.88 -1.66
CA ASP A 18 27.10 11.06 -2.60
C ASP A 18 26.21 10.63 -3.78
N PRO A 19 26.41 11.22 -4.98
CA PRO A 19 25.61 10.89 -6.16
C PRO A 19 25.75 9.43 -6.59
N SER A 20 26.82 8.71 -6.19
CA SER A 20 27.01 7.30 -6.50
C SER A 20 25.86 6.42 -6.00
N TYR A 21 25.23 6.77 -4.87
CA TYR A 21 24.08 6.04 -4.35
C TYR A 21 22.79 6.37 -5.10
N THR A 22 22.58 7.63 -5.50
CA THR A 22 21.44 7.99 -6.34
C THR A 22 21.51 7.32 -7.72
N GLN A 23 22.71 7.11 -8.26
CA GLN A 23 22.92 6.36 -9.49
C GLN A 23 22.54 4.88 -9.31
N LYS A 24 22.93 4.24 -8.20
CA LYS A 24 22.50 2.88 -7.85
C LYS A 24 20.97 2.77 -7.75
N ALA A 25 20.30 3.78 -7.17
CA ALA A 25 18.85 3.82 -7.11
C ALA A 25 18.20 3.83 -8.50
N ARG A 26 18.72 4.63 -9.45
CA ARG A 26 18.25 4.65 -10.85
C ARG A 26 18.45 3.31 -11.54
N ILE A 27 19.61 2.67 -11.38
CA ILE A 27 19.89 1.36 -11.96
C ILE A 27 18.88 0.31 -11.47
N LEU A 28 18.62 0.27 -10.16
CA LEU A 28 17.64 -0.65 -9.58
C LEU A 28 16.22 -0.34 -10.05
N PHE A 29 15.85 0.93 -10.18
CA PHE A 29 14.55 1.32 -10.67
C PHE A 29 14.32 0.91 -12.12
N GLU A 30 15.28 1.19 -13.02
CA GLU A 30 15.17 0.81 -14.43
C GLU A 30 15.17 -0.71 -14.61
N TRP A 31 15.91 -1.46 -13.79
CA TRP A 31 15.79 -2.91 -13.78
C TRP A 31 14.39 -3.37 -13.35
N ASN A 32 13.80 -2.81 -12.29
CA ASN A 32 12.42 -3.15 -11.90
C ASN A 32 11.43 -2.81 -13.02
N LYS A 33 11.55 -1.62 -13.63
CA LYS A 33 10.69 -1.20 -14.73
C LYS A 33 10.74 -2.14 -15.92
N LYS A 34 11.94 -2.57 -16.31
CA LYS A 34 12.14 -3.45 -17.46
C LYS A 34 11.62 -4.86 -17.23
N ASN A 35 11.75 -5.40 -16.02
CA ASN A 35 11.53 -6.82 -15.77
C ASN A 35 10.23 -7.11 -15.02
N LEU A 36 9.82 -6.26 -14.08
CA LEU A 36 8.73 -6.58 -13.14
C LEU A 36 7.54 -5.62 -13.24
N TYR A 37 7.61 -4.55 -14.04
CA TYR A 37 6.53 -3.58 -14.16
C TYR A 37 5.82 -3.69 -15.50
N ASP A 38 4.49 -3.76 -15.45
CA ASP A 38 3.64 -3.67 -16.64
C ASP A 38 3.22 -2.21 -16.86
N ALA A 39 3.85 -1.56 -17.84
CA ALA A 39 3.57 -0.17 -18.20
C ALA A 39 2.18 0.08 -18.81
N LYS A 40 1.42 -0.97 -19.15
CA LYS A 40 0.02 -0.83 -19.61
C LYS A 40 -0.95 -0.76 -18.45
N THR A 41 -0.72 -1.55 -17.41
CA THR A 41 -1.68 -1.73 -16.31
C THR A 41 -1.25 -1.06 -15.01
N GLY A 42 0.04 -0.88 -14.79
CA GLY A 42 0.61 -0.44 -13.52
C GLY A 42 0.96 -1.57 -12.55
N ALA A 43 0.77 -2.83 -12.94
CA ALA A 43 1.10 -3.98 -12.10
C ALA A 43 2.62 -4.11 -11.91
N VAL A 44 3.04 -4.49 -10.70
CA VAL A 44 4.43 -4.76 -10.31
C VAL A 44 4.48 -6.20 -9.79
N LEU A 45 5.06 -7.06 -10.60
CA LEU A 45 5.22 -8.47 -10.35
C LEU A 45 6.21 -8.72 -9.20
N ASP A 46 6.06 -9.87 -8.57
CA ASP A 46 6.81 -10.21 -7.36
C ASP A 46 8.27 -10.49 -7.64
N SER A 47 8.54 -11.40 -8.56
CA SER A 47 9.88 -11.90 -8.83
C SER A 47 9.98 -12.54 -10.21
N VAL A 48 11.22 -12.68 -10.66
CA VAL A 48 11.62 -13.50 -11.80
C VAL A 48 12.77 -14.38 -11.34
N ASP A 49 12.70 -15.68 -11.59
CA ASP A 49 13.77 -16.61 -11.22
C ASP A 49 14.94 -16.59 -12.23
N THR A 50 15.99 -17.35 -11.94
CA THR A 50 17.19 -17.43 -12.80
C THR A 50 16.93 -18.09 -14.15
N LYS A 51 15.76 -18.72 -14.35
CA LYS A 51 15.32 -19.32 -15.61
C LYS A 51 14.36 -18.41 -16.38
N GLY A 52 14.08 -17.21 -15.88
CA GLY A 52 13.16 -16.25 -16.49
C GLY A 52 11.69 -16.54 -16.20
N LYS A 53 11.36 -17.39 -15.22
CA LYS A 53 9.97 -17.63 -14.82
C LYS A 53 9.50 -16.52 -13.88
N TYR A 54 8.41 -15.87 -14.26
CA TYR A 54 7.79 -14.80 -13.49
C TYR A 54 6.83 -15.33 -12.42
N ASN A 55 6.92 -14.77 -11.21
CA ASN A 55 5.84 -14.80 -10.25
C ASN A 55 4.92 -13.60 -10.51
N MET A 56 3.74 -13.87 -11.06
CA MET A 56 2.81 -12.85 -11.53
C MET A 56 2.04 -12.13 -10.40
N TRP A 57 2.27 -12.51 -9.14
CA TRP A 57 1.56 -11.90 -8.02
C TRP A 57 1.98 -10.42 -7.83
N SER A 58 0.99 -9.54 -7.70
CA SER A 58 1.18 -8.12 -7.37
C SER A 58 0.74 -7.86 -5.94
N SER A 59 1.69 -7.58 -5.05
CA SER A 59 1.45 -7.26 -3.64
C SER A 59 1.42 -5.75 -3.40
N THR A 60 0.72 -5.30 -2.37
CA THR A 60 0.72 -3.89 -1.94
C THR A 60 2.12 -3.40 -1.58
N TYR A 61 2.98 -4.30 -1.08
CA TYR A 61 4.39 -4.02 -0.81
C TYR A 61 5.21 -3.75 -2.08
N ASN A 62 5.09 -4.61 -3.09
CA ASN A 62 5.82 -4.47 -4.36
C ASN A 62 5.35 -3.22 -5.11
N GLN A 63 4.03 -3.01 -5.21
CA GLN A 63 3.48 -1.76 -5.74
C GLN A 63 4.00 -0.55 -4.96
N GLY A 64 3.87 -0.56 -3.63
CA GLY A 64 4.22 0.57 -2.78
C GLY A 64 5.68 0.98 -2.93
N THR A 65 6.59 0.02 -2.82
CA THR A 65 8.03 0.30 -2.93
C THR A 65 8.45 0.74 -4.32
N PHE A 66 7.78 0.27 -5.38
CA PHE A 66 7.94 0.81 -6.73
C PHE A 66 7.45 2.27 -6.82
N ILE A 67 6.25 2.57 -6.31
CA ILE A 67 5.67 3.93 -6.26
C ILE A 67 6.61 4.88 -5.52
N GLY A 68 7.12 4.45 -4.38
CA GLY A 68 8.06 5.24 -3.57
C GLY A 68 9.36 5.57 -4.30
N LEU A 69 9.98 4.57 -4.92
CA LEU A 69 11.20 4.77 -5.68
C LEU A 69 10.97 5.65 -6.92
N ALA A 70 9.88 5.40 -7.66
CA ALA A 70 9.48 6.20 -8.81
C ALA A 70 9.26 7.66 -8.40
N ASN A 71 8.57 7.89 -7.28
CA ASN A 71 8.33 9.23 -6.76
C ASN A 71 9.63 9.95 -6.41
N TYR A 72 10.58 9.29 -5.72
CA TYR A 72 11.88 9.88 -5.40
C TYR A 72 12.69 10.22 -6.64
N LEU A 73 12.66 9.36 -7.66
CA LEU A 73 13.40 9.58 -8.91
C LEU A 73 12.71 10.52 -9.90
N GLY A 74 11.49 10.98 -9.59
CA GLY A 74 10.73 11.91 -10.42
C GLY A 74 9.89 11.27 -11.53
N ASP A 75 9.76 9.95 -11.57
CA ASP A 75 8.93 9.22 -12.54
C ASP A 75 7.45 9.19 -12.10
N THR A 76 6.81 10.36 -12.12
CA THR A 76 5.44 10.55 -11.63
C THR A 76 4.41 9.78 -12.44
N LYS A 77 4.63 9.58 -13.75
CA LYS A 77 3.74 8.82 -14.63
C LYS A 77 3.61 7.37 -14.16
N ASN A 78 4.74 6.70 -13.96
CA ASN A 78 4.73 5.29 -13.55
C ASN A 78 4.32 5.13 -12.07
N ALA A 79 4.70 6.07 -11.21
CA ALA A 79 4.21 6.12 -9.83
C ALA A 79 2.67 6.23 -9.78
N LYS A 80 2.08 7.08 -10.64
CA LYS A 80 0.63 7.26 -10.70
C LYS A 80 -0.06 5.99 -11.20
N LEU A 81 0.41 5.40 -12.30
CA LEU A 81 -0.22 4.20 -12.86
C LEU A 81 -0.16 3.02 -11.88
N ALA A 82 0.96 2.82 -11.18
CA ALA A 82 1.08 1.80 -10.14
C ALA A 82 0.19 2.08 -8.90
N SER A 83 0.00 3.37 -8.54
CA SER A 83 -0.92 3.79 -7.47
C SER A 83 -2.38 3.54 -7.86
N ASP A 84 -2.75 3.83 -9.11
CA ASP A 84 -4.09 3.57 -9.64
C ASP A 84 -4.37 2.06 -9.69
N TYR A 85 -3.39 1.24 -10.09
CA TYR A 85 -3.50 -0.22 -10.01
C TYR A 85 -3.73 -0.71 -8.57
N MET A 86 -2.97 -0.19 -7.61
CA MET A 86 -3.17 -0.53 -6.19
C MET A 86 -4.59 -0.17 -5.72
N LYS A 87 -5.04 1.05 -6.03
CA LYS A 87 -6.36 1.57 -5.63
C LYS A 87 -7.52 0.78 -6.23
N GLU A 88 -7.40 0.39 -7.50
CA GLU A 88 -8.56 -0.13 -8.26
C GLU A 88 -8.55 -1.64 -8.51
N LYS A 89 -7.40 -2.30 -8.38
CA LYS A 89 -7.23 -3.71 -8.78
C LYS A 89 -6.71 -4.63 -7.66
N ILE A 90 -6.06 -4.09 -6.63
CA ILE A 90 -5.50 -4.92 -5.56
C ILE A 90 -6.51 -5.06 -4.42
N SER A 91 -7.23 -6.19 -4.42
CA SER A 91 -7.98 -6.72 -3.27
C SER A 91 -8.23 -8.21 -3.50
N HIS A 92 -8.52 -8.96 -2.43
CA HIS A 92 -8.83 -10.39 -2.52
C HIS A 92 -10.32 -10.72 -2.58
N THR A 93 -11.20 -9.75 -2.25
CA THR A 93 -12.61 -10.04 -1.99
C THR A 93 -13.60 -9.08 -2.66
N ASP A 94 -13.15 -8.20 -3.56
CA ASP A 94 -13.95 -7.11 -4.18
C ASP A 94 -14.68 -6.22 -3.14
N TYR A 95 -14.24 -6.25 -1.88
CA TYR A 95 -14.91 -5.55 -0.79
C TYR A 95 -14.76 -4.03 -0.95
N ARG A 96 -15.91 -3.35 -1.06
CA ARG A 96 -16.00 -1.89 -1.26
C ARG A 96 -16.84 -1.23 -0.18
N VAL A 97 -16.40 -0.04 0.24
CA VAL A 97 -17.13 0.88 1.11
C VAL A 97 -17.10 2.25 0.43
N ASN A 98 -18.24 2.95 0.37
CA ASN A 98 -18.37 4.25 -0.30
C ASN A 98 -17.82 4.26 -1.75
N GLY A 99 -18.03 3.16 -2.50
CA GLY A 99 -17.52 3.00 -3.87
C GLY A 99 -16.02 2.68 -3.98
N HIS A 100 -15.28 2.75 -2.89
CA HIS A 100 -13.83 2.55 -2.84
C HIS A 100 -13.46 1.12 -2.45
N LEU A 101 -12.50 0.54 -3.17
CA LEU A 101 -11.94 -0.77 -2.85
C LEU A 101 -11.14 -0.72 -1.55
N ILE A 102 -11.41 -1.68 -0.66
CA ILE A 102 -10.66 -1.85 0.58
C ILE A 102 -9.44 -2.72 0.33
N MET A 103 -8.31 -2.24 0.82
CA MET A 103 -7.02 -2.89 0.72
C MET A 103 -7.06 -4.29 1.34
N PRO A 104 -6.35 -5.26 0.75
CA PRO A 104 -6.40 -6.64 1.21
C PRO A 104 -5.70 -6.82 2.56
N GLY A 105 -6.18 -7.79 3.33
CA GLY A 105 -5.33 -8.56 4.23
C GLY A 105 -4.90 -9.85 3.53
N TYR A 106 -3.60 -10.12 3.49
CA TYR A 106 -3.05 -11.29 2.78
C TYR A 106 -3.04 -12.55 3.64
N GLU A 107 -2.59 -12.39 4.88
CA GLU A 107 -2.40 -13.44 5.86
C GLU A 107 -2.59 -12.85 7.26
N TYR A 108 -2.61 -13.70 8.28
CA TYR A 108 -2.72 -13.33 9.68
C TYR A 108 -2.00 -14.37 10.56
N ARG A 109 -1.87 -14.10 11.86
CA ARG A 109 -1.04 -14.83 12.84
C ARG A 109 0.46 -14.59 12.63
N GLY A 110 0.83 -13.34 12.36
CA GLY A 110 2.23 -12.93 12.27
C GLY A 110 2.99 -13.51 11.08
N ARG A 111 2.27 -14.00 10.07
CA ARG A 111 2.90 -14.49 8.84
C ARG A 111 3.48 -13.35 8.03
N ASN A 112 4.43 -13.69 7.15
CA ASN A 112 5.21 -12.74 6.39
C ASN A 112 4.36 -11.66 5.70
N ASN A 113 3.20 -12.03 5.13
CA ASN A 113 2.45 -11.11 4.29
C ASN A 113 1.41 -10.26 5.04
N SER A 114 1.24 -10.43 6.36
CA SER A 114 0.13 -9.80 7.08
C SER A 114 0.23 -8.27 7.17
N GLY A 115 1.44 -7.69 7.18
CA GLY A 115 1.66 -6.25 7.25
C GLY A 115 1.97 -5.55 5.91
N LEU A 116 1.90 -6.23 4.77
CA LEU A 116 2.30 -5.63 3.47
C LEU A 116 1.48 -4.39 3.10
N THR A 117 0.19 -4.38 3.49
CA THR A 117 -0.73 -3.26 3.24
C THR A 117 -0.26 -1.95 3.87
N SER A 118 0.35 -2.01 5.05
CA SER A 118 0.95 -0.84 5.69
C SER A 118 2.04 -0.18 4.84
N ILE A 119 2.86 -0.99 4.15
CA ILE A 119 3.96 -0.49 3.32
C ILE A 119 3.40 0.12 2.02
N GLY A 120 2.39 -0.53 1.43
CA GLY A 120 1.67 0.02 0.27
C GLY A 120 1.07 1.40 0.55
N LEU A 121 0.28 1.50 1.62
CA LEU A 121 -0.39 2.74 2.02
C LEU A 121 0.60 3.88 2.29
N ARG A 122 1.71 3.59 2.99
CA ARG A 122 2.75 4.59 3.27
C ARG A 122 3.26 5.27 2.00
N TRP A 123 3.50 4.49 0.95
CA TRP A 123 4.07 5.03 -0.30
C TRP A 123 3.04 5.74 -1.17
N VAL A 124 1.80 5.25 -1.24
CA VAL A 124 0.74 5.97 -1.96
C VAL A 124 0.42 7.30 -1.28
N ALA A 125 0.28 7.32 0.05
CA ALA A 125 0.02 8.54 0.79
C ALA A 125 1.17 9.56 0.66
N LYS A 126 2.42 9.09 0.69
CA LYS A 126 3.58 9.95 0.42
C LYS A 126 3.58 10.50 -1.00
N PHE A 127 3.34 9.66 -2.01
CA PHE A 127 3.26 10.10 -3.41
C PHE A 127 2.14 11.12 -3.61
N MET A 128 0.96 10.87 -3.04
CA MET A 128 -0.17 11.82 -3.05
C MET A 128 0.26 13.18 -2.52
N LYS A 129 0.87 13.23 -1.33
CA LYS A 129 1.32 14.48 -0.69
C LYS A 129 2.41 15.18 -1.50
N ASP A 130 3.45 14.46 -1.89
CA ASP A 130 4.60 15.02 -2.62
C ASP A 130 4.18 15.61 -3.98
N ARG A 131 3.12 15.05 -4.58
CA ARG A 131 2.63 15.44 -5.92
C ARG A 131 1.30 16.19 -5.94
N LYS A 132 0.75 16.52 -4.76
CA LYS A 132 -0.51 17.26 -4.60
C LYS A 132 -1.71 16.59 -5.31
N LEU A 133 -1.83 15.27 -5.11
CA LEU A 133 -2.85 14.43 -5.75
C LEU A 133 -3.99 14.07 -4.78
N GLU A 134 -4.28 14.93 -3.80
CA GLU A 134 -5.32 14.68 -2.80
C GLU A 134 -6.68 14.42 -3.46
N LYS A 135 -6.99 15.14 -4.56
CA LYS A 135 -8.22 14.93 -5.34
C LYS A 135 -8.38 13.50 -5.86
N ASP A 136 -7.28 12.78 -6.10
CA ASP A 136 -7.27 11.45 -6.71
C ASP A 136 -7.29 10.30 -5.68
N TYR A 137 -6.71 10.52 -4.50
CA TYR A 137 -6.42 9.44 -3.54
C TYR A 137 -6.98 9.66 -2.14
N LEU A 138 -7.25 10.90 -1.72
CA LEU A 138 -7.56 11.18 -0.32
C LEU A 138 -8.82 10.46 0.17
N ALA A 139 -9.91 10.51 -0.60
CA ALA A 139 -11.17 9.84 -0.25
C ALA A 139 -11.01 8.32 -0.12
N TRP A 140 -10.21 7.69 -0.99
CA TRP A 140 -9.93 6.26 -0.93
C TRP A 140 -9.06 5.90 0.28
N LEU A 141 -8.03 6.70 0.58
CA LEU A 141 -7.18 6.52 1.77
C LEU A 141 -7.99 6.69 3.07
N GLN A 142 -8.83 7.72 3.15
CA GLN A 142 -9.71 7.99 4.29
C GLN A 142 -10.71 6.85 4.48
N THR A 143 -11.31 6.35 3.39
CA THR A 143 -12.21 5.19 3.46
C THR A 143 -11.50 3.96 4.01
N ASN A 144 -10.28 3.66 3.56
CA ASN A 144 -9.50 2.54 4.08
C ASN A 144 -9.15 2.72 5.57
N ALA A 145 -8.71 3.92 5.98
CA ALA A 145 -8.39 4.23 7.37
C ALA A 145 -9.63 4.10 8.29
N ASN A 146 -10.78 4.59 7.84
CA ASN A 146 -12.05 4.51 8.58
C ASN A 146 -12.51 3.06 8.73
N VAL A 147 -12.45 2.26 7.67
CA VAL A 147 -12.81 0.83 7.73
C VAL A 147 -11.85 0.07 8.65
N ALA A 148 -10.54 0.29 8.51
CA ALA A 148 -9.52 -0.30 9.36
C ALA A 148 -9.76 0.00 10.85
N TRP A 149 -10.17 1.23 11.17
CA TRP A 149 -10.49 1.64 12.54
C TRP A 149 -11.84 1.09 13.03
N SER A 150 -12.82 0.96 12.14
CA SER A 150 -14.18 0.50 12.50
C SER A 150 -14.23 -0.96 12.98
N VAL A 151 -13.29 -1.79 12.55
CA VAL A 151 -13.23 -3.21 12.92
C VAL A 151 -12.46 -3.49 14.22
N ARG A 152 -11.95 -2.46 14.89
CA ARG A 152 -11.12 -2.62 16.10
C ARG A 152 -11.89 -3.17 17.29
N ARG A 153 -11.16 -3.69 18.27
CA ARG A 153 -11.69 -4.12 19.58
C ARG A 153 -11.80 -2.94 20.56
N LYS A 154 -12.31 -3.23 21.76
CA LYS A 154 -12.40 -2.26 22.86
C LYS A 154 -11.05 -1.74 23.38
N ASP A 155 -9.96 -2.46 23.09
CA ASP A 155 -8.59 -2.04 23.41
C ASP A 155 -7.90 -1.33 22.22
N ASP A 156 -8.69 -0.84 21.27
CA ASP A 156 -8.27 -0.11 20.07
C ASP A 156 -7.32 -0.86 19.14
N LEU A 157 -7.22 -2.19 19.28
CA LEU A 157 -6.48 -3.05 18.37
C LEU A 157 -7.35 -3.49 17.18
N SER A 158 -6.78 -3.37 15.99
CA SER A 158 -7.38 -3.81 14.72
C SER A 158 -6.39 -4.65 13.93
N TRP A 159 -6.84 -5.78 13.38
CA TRP A 159 -6.03 -6.68 12.56
C TRP A 159 -5.98 -6.26 11.08
N CYS A 160 -5.27 -7.05 10.26
CA CYS A 160 -5.03 -6.81 8.84
C CYS A 160 -6.21 -7.14 7.90
N LEU A 161 -7.25 -7.84 8.39
CA LEU A 161 -8.39 -8.30 7.58
C LEU A 161 -9.62 -7.42 7.81
N TRP A 162 -9.60 -6.21 7.24
CA TRP A 162 -10.60 -5.15 7.51
C TRP A 162 -12.01 -5.43 6.98
N GLU A 163 -12.21 -6.52 6.24
CA GLU A 163 -13.52 -7.02 5.83
C GLU A 163 -14.32 -7.67 6.99
N LYS A 164 -13.66 -7.91 8.13
CA LYS A 164 -14.22 -8.66 9.26
C LYS A 164 -13.87 -7.98 10.59
N PRO A 165 -14.73 -8.09 11.61
CA PRO A 165 -14.41 -7.67 12.97
C PRO A 165 -13.10 -8.29 13.47
N THR A 166 -12.32 -7.52 14.23
CA THR A 166 -11.06 -8.01 14.80
C THR A 166 -11.32 -9.13 15.82
N PRO A 167 -10.66 -10.29 15.69
CA PRO A 167 -10.89 -11.44 16.57
C PRO A 167 -10.40 -11.16 17.98
N THR A 168 -10.99 -11.85 18.97
CA THR A 168 -10.71 -11.62 20.39
C THR A 168 -9.36 -12.17 20.87
N HIS A 169 -8.70 -13.04 20.10
CA HIS A 169 -7.40 -13.59 20.44
C HIS A 169 -6.26 -12.56 20.33
N ASN A 170 -5.09 -12.89 20.87
CA ASN A 170 -3.90 -12.05 20.76
C ASN A 170 -3.56 -11.76 19.30
N LEU A 171 -3.22 -10.51 18.99
CA LEU A 171 -2.76 -10.11 17.66
C LEU A 171 -1.24 -10.06 17.62
N HIS A 172 -0.68 -10.39 16.47
CA HIS A 172 0.72 -10.07 16.20
C HIS A 172 0.84 -8.61 15.79
N SER A 173 1.92 -7.95 16.20
CA SER A 173 2.18 -6.55 15.83
C SER A 173 2.18 -6.34 14.32
N TRP A 174 2.69 -7.31 13.54
CA TRP A 174 2.69 -7.25 12.08
C TRP A 174 1.29 -7.35 11.46
N ASP A 175 0.34 -8.02 12.12
CA ASP A 175 -1.07 -8.03 11.68
C ASP A 175 -1.72 -6.67 11.99
N ALA A 176 -1.38 -6.07 13.13
CA ALA A 176 -2.02 -4.86 13.65
C ALA A 176 -1.45 -3.54 13.09
N ILE A 177 -0.22 -3.54 12.58
CA ILE A 177 0.47 -2.34 12.10
C ILE A 177 -0.25 -1.63 10.95
N ASN A 178 -1.04 -2.37 10.15
CA ASN A 178 -1.74 -1.81 8.99
C ASN A 178 -2.68 -0.68 9.39
N THR A 179 -3.47 -0.87 10.44
CA THR A 179 -4.44 0.12 10.90
C THR A 179 -3.73 1.36 11.44
N VAL A 180 -2.67 1.16 12.24
CA VAL A 180 -1.84 2.26 12.77
C VAL A 180 -1.27 3.08 11.63
N VAL A 181 -0.69 2.44 10.62
CA VAL A 181 -0.09 3.15 9.48
C VAL A 181 -1.16 3.87 8.66
N ALA A 182 -2.31 3.24 8.39
CA ALA A 182 -3.41 3.89 7.66
C ALA A 182 -3.84 5.20 8.32
N LEU A 183 -3.97 5.21 9.66
CA LEU A 183 -4.34 6.40 10.43
C LEU A 183 -3.23 7.46 10.51
N GLN A 184 -1.96 7.06 10.48
CA GLN A 184 -0.83 7.99 10.56
C GLN A 184 -0.49 8.68 9.23
N VAL A 185 -0.73 7.99 8.11
CA VAL A 185 -0.35 8.51 6.77
C VAL A 185 -1.50 9.22 6.07
N THR A 186 -2.73 9.09 6.58
CA THR A 186 -3.94 9.64 5.97
C THR A 186 -4.41 10.86 6.77
N PRO A 187 -4.53 12.05 6.16
CA PRO A 187 -5.15 13.19 6.80
C PRO A 187 -6.60 12.87 7.25
N PRO A 188 -7.01 13.23 8.47
CA PRO A 188 -8.37 12.97 8.94
C PRO A 188 -9.40 13.73 8.09
N ASP A 189 -10.58 13.14 7.90
CA ASP A 189 -11.71 13.75 7.19
C ASP A 189 -12.59 14.62 8.10
N GLY A 190 -12.19 14.80 9.36
CA GLY A 190 -12.98 15.50 10.37
C GLY A 190 -14.18 14.71 10.89
N THR A 191 -14.42 13.48 10.42
CA THR A 191 -15.40 12.60 11.03
C THR A 191 -14.85 12.08 12.35
N VAL A 192 -15.45 12.55 13.45
CA VAL A 192 -15.36 11.83 14.72
C VAL A 192 -16.26 10.61 14.56
N VAL A 193 -15.68 9.45 14.24
CA VAL A 193 -16.44 8.20 14.20
C VAL A 193 -16.98 7.93 15.61
N LYS A 194 -18.20 8.37 15.90
CA LYS A 194 -18.97 7.93 17.07
C LYS A 194 -19.37 6.47 16.84
N ILE A 195 -18.98 5.63 17.79
CA ILE A 195 -18.84 4.18 17.62
C ILE A 195 -20.14 3.51 18.04
N ASP A 196 -21.02 3.21 17.10
CA ASP A 196 -22.07 2.21 17.29
C ASP A 196 -22.15 1.33 16.04
N GLY A 197 -21.23 0.36 15.94
CA GLY A 197 -21.33 -0.73 14.98
C GLY A 197 -20.40 -0.67 13.76
N PHE A 198 -20.14 -1.87 13.22
CA PHE A 198 -19.41 -2.12 11.97
C PHE A 198 -20.11 -1.43 10.80
N LEU A 199 -19.35 -0.77 9.91
CA LEU A 199 -19.90 -0.25 8.65
C LEU A 199 -20.10 -1.43 7.68
N PRO A 200 -21.35 -1.84 7.37
CA PRO A 200 -21.57 -2.93 6.44
C PRO A 200 -21.15 -2.53 5.02
N PRO A 201 -20.75 -3.50 4.16
CA PRO A 201 -20.52 -3.23 2.74
C PRO A 201 -21.71 -2.53 2.08
N ALA A 202 -21.44 -1.66 1.11
CA ALA A 202 -22.47 -1.19 0.19
C ALA A 202 -23.08 -2.40 -0.53
N LYS A 203 -24.41 -2.52 -0.53
CA LYS A 203 -25.12 -3.58 -1.27
C LYS A 203 -24.72 -3.47 -2.75
N LYS A 204 -24.37 -4.60 -3.36
CA LYS A 204 -24.22 -4.68 -4.83
C LYS A 204 -25.60 -4.42 -5.43
N ASP A 205 -25.75 -3.33 -6.18
CA ASP A 205 -26.86 -3.24 -7.13
C ASP A 205 -26.68 -4.37 -8.13
N LYS A 206 -27.71 -5.22 -8.23
CA LYS A 206 -27.76 -6.41 -9.07
C LYS A 206 -27.85 -6.04 -10.55
#